data_AF-A0AAW4BHZ4-F1
#
_entry.id   AF-A0AAW4BHZ4-F1
#
_cell.length_a   1.000
_cell.length_b   1.000
_cell.length_c   1.000
_cell.angle_alpha   90.00
_cell.angle_beta   90.00
_cell.angle_gamma   90.00
#
_symmetry.space_group_name_H-M   'P 1'
#
loop_
_entity.id
_entity.type
_entity.pdbx_description
1 polymer ?
#
loop_
_entity_poly.entity_id
_entity_poly.type
_entity_poly.pdbx_seq_one_letter_code
_entity_poly.pdbx_strand_id
1 'polypeptide(L)'
;AEYPLSVIQIDHTPLDIVLVDEIHRQPLMRPWVTMAIDVYSRMVVGFYVSFDPPGAVSVGACLSHAILSKEHWIVENEVDATWPCWGFPRTVHADNAKEFRGRMLQLACDQYGINLEWRPVARPHFGAHIERLLGTFAKRIHALPGTTFSSTSEREGYDSAKHSAFTLKEFERWLGLLIVQSYHNSFHTGINNTPLARYEEGILGGKNSKGVGLPARVKDEKTLRLNFLPFEER
;
A
#
# COMPACT_ATOMS: atom_id res chain seq x y z
N ALA A 1 -2.87 18.17 0.73
CA ALA A 1 -3.18 17.41 1.95
C ALA A 1 -2.67 18.21 3.13
N GLU A 2 -3.52 18.45 4.12
CA GLU A 2 -3.26 19.42 5.21
C GLU A 2 -2.85 18.73 6.52
N TYR A 3 -3.30 17.49 6.71
CA TYR A 3 -3.05 16.67 7.91
C TYR A 3 -3.02 15.18 7.54
N PRO A 4 -2.51 14.29 8.43
CA PRO A 4 -2.49 12.85 8.17
C PRO A 4 -3.88 12.28 7.88
N LEU A 5 -3.98 11.39 6.90
CA LEU A 5 -5.21 10.76 6.43
C LEU A 5 -6.23 11.74 5.79
N SER A 6 -5.86 13.00 5.57
CA SER A 6 -6.72 13.93 4.81
C SER A 6 -6.88 13.49 3.36
N VAL A 7 -5.82 13.01 2.74
CA VAL A 7 -5.82 12.47 1.37
C VAL A 7 -4.84 11.30 1.32
N ILE A 8 -5.32 10.13 0.89
CA ILE A 8 -4.46 9.00 0.55
C ILE A 8 -4.54 8.73 -0.96
N GLN A 9 -3.44 8.31 -1.55
CA GLN A 9 -3.36 7.88 -2.94
C GLN A 9 -3.16 6.37 -2.99
N ILE A 10 -3.94 5.68 -3.82
CA ILE A 10 -3.85 4.25 -4.06
C ILE A 10 -3.50 4.01 -5.52
N ASP A 11 -2.54 3.12 -5.72
CA ASP A 11 -2.12 2.69 -7.05
C ASP A 11 -1.69 1.22 -7.01
N HIS A 12 -1.62 0.62 -8.19
CA HIS A 12 -1.29 -0.78 -8.40
C HIS A 12 -0.18 -0.91 -9.42
N THR A 13 0.79 -1.79 -9.17
CA THR A 13 1.84 -2.08 -10.16
C THR A 13 2.20 -3.57 -10.13
N PRO A 14 2.54 -4.18 -11.29
CA PRO A 14 3.11 -5.51 -11.27
C PRO A 14 4.51 -5.44 -10.65
N LEU A 15 4.80 -6.31 -9.68
CA LEU A 15 6.10 -6.35 -9.03
C LEU A 15 7.12 -7.00 -9.96
N ASP A 16 8.32 -6.44 -10.03
CA ASP A 16 9.43 -6.94 -10.84
C ASP A 16 10.18 -8.10 -10.14
N ILE A 17 9.44 -9.12 -9.71
CA ILE A 17 9.96 -10.31 -9.03
C ILE A 17 9.07 -11.53 -9.30
N VAL A 18 9.68 -12.68 -9.56
CA VAL A 18 8.99 -13.98 -9.60
C VAL A 18 9.03 -14.58 -8.21
N LEU A 19 7.86 -14.95 -7.68
CA LEU A 19 7.74 -15.64 -6.39
C LEU A 19 7.59 -17.15 -6.59
N VAL A 20 7.87 -17.92 -5.55
CA VAL A 20 7.70 -19.37 -5.52
C VAL A 20 6.48 -19.78 -4.70
N ASP A 21 5.97 -20.99 -4.96
CA ASP A 21 4.90 -21.57 -4.15
C ASP A 21 5.41 -22.02 -2.77
N GLU A 22 4.52 -22.07 -1.79
CA GLU A 22 4.89 -22.38 -0.40
C GLU A 22 5.28 -23.86 -0.17
N ILE A 23 4.77 -24.78 -1.00
CA ILE A 23 4.88 -26.23 -0.77
C ILE A 23 6.12 -26.81 -1.49
N HIS A 24 6.24 -26.55 -2.78
CA HIS A 24 7.24 -27.15 -3.67
C HIS A 24 8.37 -26.18 -4.04
N ARG A 25 8.28 -24.91 -3.62
CA ARG A 25 9.24 -23.84 -3.94
C ARG A 25 9.50 -23.70 -5.44
N GLN A 26 8.50 -24.02 -6.27
CA GLN A 26 8.55 -23.85 -7.71
C GLN A 26 8.19 -22.42 -8.08
N PRO A 27 8.84 -21.83 -9.10
CA PRO A 27 8.49 -20.50 -9.58
C PRO A 27 7.03 -20.45 -10.04
N LEU A 28 6.30 -19.45 -9.57
CA LEU A 28 4.91 -19.19 -9.93
C LEU A 28 4.84 -18.11 -11.01
N MET A 29 4.66 -16.86 -10.59
CA MET A 29 4.53 -15.71 -11.47
C MET A 29 4.85 -14.42 -10.71
N ARG A 30 4.78 -13.30 -11.42
CA ARG A 30 4.92 -11.97 -10.83
C ARG A 30 3.62 -11.57 -10.13
N PRO A 31 3.65 -11.23 -8.83
CA PRO A 31 2.48 -10.69 -8.15
C PRO A 31 2.26 -9.23 -8.51
N TRP A 32 1.06 -8.75 -8.21
CA TRP A 32 0.68 -7.35 -8.17
C TRP A 32 0.77 -6.82 -6.74
N VAL A 33 1.18 -5.57 -6.59
CA VAL A 33 1.00 -4.83 -5.34
C VAL A 33 -0.04 -3.73 -5.55
N THR A 34 -0.94 -3.60 -4.59
CA THR A 34 -1.77 -2.42 -4.37
C THR A 34 -1.22 -1.68 -3.17
N MET A 35 -0.97 -0.38 -3.25
CA MET A 35 -0.36 0.36 -2.16
C MET A 35 -1.02 1.72 -1.95
N ALA A 36 -1.18 2.08 -0.69
CA ALA A 36 -1.78 3.33 -0.25
C ALA A 36 -0.74 4.20 0.47
N ILE A 37 -0.59 5.45 0.03
CA ILE A 37 0.29 6.45 0.63
C ILE A 37 -0.50 7.64 1.15
N ASP A 38 -0.21 8.09 2.37
CA ASP A 38 -0.69 9.35 2.91
C ASP A 38 0.04 10.54 2.26
N VAL A 39 -0.71 11.43 1.61
CA VAL A 39 -0.14 12.56 0.86
C VAL A 39 0.48 13.60 1.79
N TYR A 40 0.04 13.72 3.05
CA TYR A 40 0.60 14.69 3.98
C TYR A 40 1.99 14.27 4.48
N SER A 41 2.10 13.05 5.00
CA SER A 41 3.29 12.53 5.68
C SER A 41 4.18 11.67 4.79
N ARG A 42 3.70 11.20 3.63
CA ARG A 42 4.34 10.14 2.83
C ARG A 42 4.38 8.77 3.50
N MET A 43 3.71 8.57 4.63
CA MET A 43 3.59 7.24 5.20
C MET A 43 2.88 6.31 4.22
N VAL A 44 3.46 5.14 3.94
CA VAL A 44 2.66 4.02 3.43
C VAL A 44 1.68 3.64 4.52
N VAL A 45 0.38 3.77 4.25
CA VAL A 45 -0.67 3.50 5.24
C VAL A 45 -1.24 2.11 5.08
N GLY A 46 -1.15 1.51 3.89
CA GLY A 46 -1.48 0.11 3.69
C GLY A 46 -1.03 -0.43 2.34
N PHE A 47 -1.06 -1.75 2.21
CA PHE A 47 -0.78 -2.44 0.96
C PHE A 47 -1.54 -3.77 0.91
N TYR A 48 -1.56 -4.38 -0.27
CA TYR A 48 -2.07 -5.72 -0.50
C TYR A 48 -1.31 -6.34 -1.68
N VAL A 49 -0.79 -7.56 -1.51
CA VAL A 49 -0.05 -8.29 -2.56
C VAL A 49 -0.86 -9.50 -2.99
N SER A 50 -1.03 -9.70 -4.30
CA SER A 50 -1.76 -10.85 -4.84
C SER A 50 -1.23 -11.27 -6.20
N PHE A 51 -1.44 -12.54 -6.57
CA PHE A 51 -1.21 -12.98 -7.95
C PHE A 51 -2.35 -12.57 -8.89
N ASP A 52 -3.53 -12.28 -8.34
CA ASP A 52 -4.65 -11.78 -9.12
C ASP A 52 -4.40 -10.35 -9.64
N PRO A 53 -4.83 -10.04 -10.88
CA PRO A 53 -4.79 -8.68 -11.40
C PRO A 53 -5.57 -7.69 -10.53
N PRO A 54 -5.17 -6.40 -10.49
CA PRO A 54 -5.79 -5.40 -9.63
C PRO A 54 -7.26 -5.17 -9.97
N GLY A 55 -8.05 -4.82 -8.95
CA GLY A 55 -9.47 -4.53 -9.05
C GLY A 55 -10.06 -4.12 -7.70
N ALA A 56 -11.38 -4.13 -7.56
CA ALA A 56 -12.01 -3.71 -6.31
C ALA A 56 -11.60 -4.54 -5.09
N VAL A 57 -11.34 -5.85 -5.24
CA VAL A 57 -10.82 -6.68 -4.15
C VAL A 57 -9.49 -6.13 -3.64
N SER A 58 -8.56 -5.84 -4.55
CA SER A 58 -7.23 -5.40 -4.17
C SER A 58 -7.23 -3.98 -3.57
N VAL A 59 -8.06 -3.07 -4.11
CA VAL A 59 -8.29 -1.74 -3.52
C VAL A 59 -8.96 -1.84 -2.15
N GLY A 60 -10.01 -2.63 -2.02
CA GLY A 60 -10.76 -2.83 -0.78
C GLY A 60 -9.92 -3.48 0.33
N ALA A 61 -9.09 -4.47 -0.03
CA ALA A 61 -8.13 -5.08 0.89
C ALA A 61 -7.06 -4.08 1.33
N CYS A 62 -6.50 -3.30 0.40
CA CYS A 62 -5.53 -2.25 0.71
C CYS A 62 -6.12 -1.15 1.60
N LEU A 63 -7.36 -0.72 1.33
CA LEU A 63 -8.09 0.25 2.16
C LEU A 63 -8.40 -0.30 3.54
N SER A 64 -8.85 -1.55 3.63
CA SER A 64 -9.08 -2.22 4.93
C SER A 64 -7.78 -2.24 5.73
N HIS A 65 -6.68 -2.67 5.11
CA HIS A 65 -5.36 -2.63 5.74
C HIS A 65 -4.99 -1.20 6.16
N ALA A 66 -5.25 -0.19 5.33
CA ALA A 66 -4.98 1.22 5.64
C ALA A 66 -5.76 1.76 6.84
N ILE A 67 -7.04 1.40 6.96
CA ILE A 67 -7.95 1.87 8.01
C ILE A 67 -7.66 1.17 9.35
N LEU A 68 -7.28 -0.10 9.31
CA LEU A 68 -7.11 -0.90 10.52
C LEU A 68 -5.75 -0.69 11.19
N SER A 69 -5.68 -1.09 12.46
CA SER A 69 -4.41 -1.17 13.18
C SER A 69 -3.51 -2.23 12.54
N LYS A 70 -2.21 -1.95 12.47
CA LYS A 70 -1.21 -2.89 11.93
C LYS A 70 -0.62 -3.78 12.99
N GLU A 71 -1.05 -3.66 14.25
CA GLU A 71 -0.53 -4.42 15.38
C GLU A 71 -0.59 -5.94 15.12
N HIS A 72 -1.72 -6.44 14.63
CA HIS A 72 -1.85 -7.87 14.29
C HIS A 72 -0.92 -8.26 13.13
N TRP A 73 -0.88 -7.44 12.07
CA TRP A 73 -0.03 -7.70 10.91
C TRP A 73 1.46 -7.74 11.29
N ILE A 74 1.90 -6.81 12.15
CA ILE A 74 3.27 -6.73 12.66
C ILE A 74 3.64 -8.00 13.44
N VAL A 75 2.75 -8.47 14.31
CA VAL A 75 2.96 -9.70 15.10
C VAL A 75 3.00 -10.93 14.19
N GLU A 76 2.04 -11.08 13.29
CA GLU A 76 1.95 -12.23 12.37
C GLU A 76 3.14 -12.33 11.41
N ASN A 77 3.75 -11.20 11.06
CA ASN A 77 4.90 -11.12 10.17
C ASN A 77 6.24 -10.97 10.91
N GLU A 78 6.25 -11.05 12.24
CA GLU A 78 7.46 -10.95 13.08
C GLU A 78 8.31 -9.72 12.71
N VAL A 79 7.66 -8.57 12.60
CA VAL A 79 8.30 -7.29 12.29
C VAL A 79 8.54 -6.52 13.58
N ASP A 80 9.78 -6.14 13.86
CA ASP A 80 10.13 -5.32 15.02
C ASP A 80 10.19 -3.84 14.62
N ALA A 81 9.03 -3.20 14.57
CA ALA A 81 8.87 -1.77 14.29
C ALA A 81 7.46 -1.29 14.63
N THR A 82 7.28 0.02 14.72
CA THR A 82 5.96 0.64 14.85
C THR A 82 5.38 1.01 13.48
N TRP A 83 4.07 0.88 13.35
CA TRP A 83 3.33 1.38 12.18
C TRP A 83 2.06 2.09 12.65
N PRO A 84 2.17 3.36 13.09
CA PRO A 84 1.10 4.05 13.82
C PRO A 84 -0.01 4.60 12.90
N CYS A 85 -0.30 3.93 11.79
CA CYS A 85 -1.32 4.36 10.83
C CYS A 85 -2.60 3.56 11.02
N TRP A 86 -3.71 4.22 11.36
CA TRP A 86 -5.07 3.66 11.36
C TRP A 86 -6.09 4.80 11.32
N GLY A 87 -7.34 4.48 11.02
CA GLY A 87 -8.45 5.41 10.93
C GLY A 87 -8.94 5.63 9.50
N PHE A 88 -10.12 6.21 9.38
CA PHE A 88 -10.75 6.47 8.09
C PHE A 88 -10.10 7.69 7.40
N PRO A 89 -9.60 7.54 6.16
CA PRO A 89 -9.15 8.68 5.39
C PRO A 89 -10.33 9.56 4.97
N ARG A 90 -10.12 10.87 4.88
CA ARG A 90 -11.16 11.79 4.40
C ARG A 90 -11.38 11.64 2.89
N THR A 91 -10.29 11.47 2.14
CA THR A 91 -10.34 11.36 0.68
C THR A 91 -9.37 10.30 0.21
N VAL A 92 -9.83 9.47 -0.73
CA VAL A 92 -9.06 8.42 -1.38
C VAL A 92 -8.99 8.75 -2.87
N HIS A 93 -7.79 8.93 -3.39
CA HIS A 93 -7.57 8.99 -4.83
C HIS A 93 -7.15 7.61 -5.32
N ALA A 94 -7.92 7.01 -6.21
CA ALA A 94 -7.63 5.68 -6.76
C ALA A 94 -7.71 5.68 -8.29
N ASP A 95 -7.01 4.74 -8.93
CA ASP A 95 -7.17 4.52 -10.37
C ASP A 95 -8.49 3.88 -10.71
N ASN A 96 -9.02 4.28 -11.88
CA ASN A 96 -10.34 3.87 -12.34
C ASN A 96 -10.42 2.35 -12.49
N ALA A 97 -11.08 1.69 -11.54
CA ALA A 97 -11.45 0.29 -11.64
C ALA A 97 -12.73 0.16 -12.48
N LYS A 98 -12.77 -0.84 -13.37
CA LYS A 98 -13.92 -1.09 -14.29
C LYS A 98 -15.28 -0.94 -13.58
N GLU A 99 -16.22 -0.30 -14.28
CA GLU A 99 -17.45 0.34 -13.78
C GLU A 99 -18.27 -0.43 -12.73
N PHE A 100 -18.43 -1.76 -12.85
CA PHE A 100 -19.25 -2.53 -11.91
C PHE A 100 -18.59 -2.67 -10.53
N ARG A 101 -17.27 -2.89 -10.52
CA ARG A 101 -16.49 -3.11 -9.30
C ARG A 101 -16.25 -1.79 -8.55
N GLY A 102 -16.20 -0.67 -9.27
CA GLY A 102 -16.12 0.66 -8.67
C GLY A 102 -17.33 1.03 -7.81
N ARG A 103 -18.55 0.56 -8.17
CA ARG A 103 -19.78 0.90 -7.43
C ARG A 103 -19.80 0.34 -6.00
N MET A 104 -19.43 -0.92 -5.82
CA MET A 104 -19.41 -1.54 -4.48
C MET A 104 -18.40 -0.86 -3.57
N LEU A 105 -17.24 -0.52 -4.12
CA LEU A 105 -16.22 0.21 -3.40
C LEU A 105 -16.70 1.61 -3.01
N GLN A 106 -17.41 2.31 -3.92
CA GLN A 106 -18.02 3.61 -3.63
C GLN A 106 -19.02 3.50 -2.48
N LEU A 107 -19.93 2.52 -2.49
CA LEU A 107 -20.91 2.32 -1.43
C LEU A 107 -20.24 2.08 -0.06
N ALA A 108 -19.18 1.26 -0.04
CA ALA A 108 -18.40 1.03 1.17
C ALA A 108 -17.73 2.32 1.67
N CYS A 109 -17.13 3.09 0.77
CA CYS A 109 -16.54 4.40 1.10
C CYS A 109 -17.59 5.38 1.66
N ASP A 110 -18.76 5.48 1.02
CA ASP A 110 -19.85 6.37 1.43
C ASP A 110 -20.38 5.99 2.83
N GLN A 111 -20.52 4.69 3.12
CA GLN A 111 -20.92 4.19 4.44
C GLN A 111 -20.00 4.68 5.57
N TYR A 112 -18.71 4.85 5.29
CA TYR A 112 -17.71 5.29 6.24
C TYR A 112 -17.34 6.78 6.10
N GLY A 113 -18.07 7.54 5.28
CA GLY A 113 -17.81 8.97 5.06
C GLY A 113 -16.50 9.28 4.34
N ILE A 114 -16.00 8.32 3.54
CA ILE A 114 -14.77 8.45 2.75
C ILE A 114 -15.15 9.00 1.38
N ASN A 115 -14.58 10.14 0.99
CA ASN A 115 -14.73 10.66 -0.37
C ASN A 115 -13.79 9.90 -1.33
N LEU A 116 -14.34 8.96 -2.11
CA LEU A 116 -13.60 8.24 -3.13
C LEU A 116 -13.59 9.04 -4.45
N GLU A 117 -12.40 9.45 -4.88
CA GLU A 117 -12.19 10.16 -6.13
C GLU A 117 -11.39 9.29 -7.12
N TRP A 118 -12.02 8.98 -8.25
CA TRP A 118 -11.34 8.30 -9.34
C TRP A 118 -10.46 9.28 -10.11
N ARG A 119 -9.19 8.91 -10.31
CA ARG A 119 -8.26 9.74 -11.09
C ARG A 119 -8.77 9.88 -12.54
N PRO A 120 -8.93 11.10 -13.08
CA PRO A 120 -9.26 11.28 -14.48
C PRO A 120 -8.11 10.78 -15.35
N VAL A 121 -8.45 10.09 -16.44
CA VAL A 121 -7.48 9.57 -17.42
C VAL A 121 -6.61 10.74 -17.92
N ALA A 122 -5.28 10.55 -17.92
CA ALA A 122 -4.28 11.49 -18.43
C ALA A 122 -4.01 12.78 -17.63
N ARG A 123 -4.22 12.80 -16.29
CA ARG A 123 -3.76 13.91 -15.42
C ARG A 123 -2.63 13.51 -14.44
N PRO A 124 -1.36 13.81 -14.76
CA PRO A 124 -0.20 13.33 -13.97
C PRO A 124 -0.07 13.88 -12.55
N HIS A 125 -0.74 14.99 -12.20
CA HIS A 125 -0.57 15.61 -10.88
C HIS A 125 -1.19 14.80 -9.72
N PHE A 126 -2.18 13.94 -9.97
CA PHE A 126 -2.91 13.24 -8.91
C PHE A 126 -2.20 11.97 -8.40
N GLY A 127 -1.13 11.52 -9.07
CA GLY A 127 -0.42 10.27 -8.78
C GLY A 127 1.05 10.40 -8.37
N ALA A 128 1.63 11.60 -8.46
CA ALA A 128 3.09 11.77 -8.39
C ALA A 128 3.75 11.23 -7.11
N HIS A 129 3.02 11.15 -5.99
CA HIS A 129 3.58 10.65 -4.73
C HIS A 129 3.60 9.12 -4.67
N ILE A 130 2.48 8.48 -5.04
CA ILE A 130 2.41 7.02 -5.10
C ILE A 130 3.31 6.46 -6.22
N GLU A 131 3.38 7.14 -7.38
CA GLU A 131 4.30 6.77 -8.46
C GLU A 131 5.77 6.84 -8.02
N ARG A 132 6.16 7.89 -7.29
CA ARG A 132 7.53 8.02 -6.75
C ARG A 132 7.85 6.93 -5.72
N LEU A 133 6.89 6.61 -4.85
CA LEU A 133 7.03 5.51 -3.89
C LEU A 133 7.24 4.19 -4.63
N LEU A 134 6.36 3.86 -5.57
CA LEU A 134 6.42 2.62 -6.35
C LEU A 134 7.75 2.50 -7.11
N GLY A 135 8.21 3.58 -7.74
CA GLY A 135 9.52 3.62 -8.40
C GLY A 135 10.69 3.44 -7.43
N THR A 136 10.57 3.91 -6.18
CA THR A 136 11.58 3.68 -5.14
C THR A 136 11.61 2.21 -4.72
N PHE A 137 10.45 1.57 -4.58
CA PHE A 137 10.35 0.17 -4.17
C PHE A 137 10.77 -0.78 -5.29
N ALA A 138 10.43 -0.48 -6.55
CA ALA A 138 10.90 -1.23 -7.71
C ALA A 138 12.44 -1.34 -7.72
N LYS A 139 13.14 -0.23 -7.47
CA LYS A 139 14.61 -0.22 -7.35
C LYS A 139 15.14 -1.12 -6.23
N ARG A 140 14.42 -1.23 -5.11
CA ARG A 140 14.80 -2.12 -3.99
C ARG A 140 14.53 -3.58 -4.33
N ILE A 141 13.44 -3.85 -5.05
CA ILE A 141 13.09 -5.20 -5.53
C ILE A 141 14.14 -5.72 -6.52
N HIS A 142 14.73 -4.86 -7.35
CA HIS A 142 15.81 -5.25 -8.26
C HIS A 142 17.09 -5.73 -7.58
N ALA A 143 17.22 -5.54 -6.26
CA ALA A 143 18.31 -6.13 -5.48
C ALA A 143 17.97 -7.53 -4.94
N LEU A 144 16.76 -8.04 -5.16
CA LEU A 144 16.31 -9.33 -4.65
C LEU A 144 16.55 -10.48 -5.64
N PRO A 145 16.81 -11.70 -5.13
CA PRO A 145 16.82 -12.90 -5.96
C PRO A 145 15.44 -13.13 -6.60
N GLY A 146 15.44 -13.46 -7.89
CA GLY A 146 14.21 -13.66 -8.66
C GLY A 146 13.64 -12.39 -9.28
N THR A 147 14.33 -11.26 -9.19
CA THR A 147 13.90 -10.01 -9.84
C THR A 147 13.80 -10.18 -11.35
N THR A 148 12.86 -9.46 -11.97
CA THR A 148 12.74 -9.36 -13.41
C THR A 148 13.15 -7.97 -13.85
N PHE A 149 14.17 -7.86 -14.70
CA PHE A 149 14.59 -6.56 -15.21
C PHE A 149 13.64 -6.02 -16.29
N SER A 150 13.47 -4.70 -16.32
CA SER A 150 12.59 -4.02 -17.27
C SER A 150 13.19 -3.96 -18.68
N SER A 151 14.53 -4.01 -18.80
CA SER A 151 15.25 -3.92 -20.08
C SER A 151 15.66 -5.30 -20.62
N THR A 152 15.66 -5.45 -21.95
CA THR A 152 16.10 -6.69 -22.63
C THR A 152 17.60 -6.96 -22.48
N SER A 153 18.42 -5.92 -22.33
CA SER A 153 19.88 -6.05 -22.13
C SER A 153 20.26 -6.56 -20.73
N GLU A 154 19.49 -6.22 -19.68
CA GLU A 154 19.71 -6.75 -18.32
C GLU A 154 19.18 -8.20 -18.16
N ARG A 155 18.36 -8.66 -19.11
CA ARG A 155 17.83 -10.04 -19.15
C ARG A 155 18.80 -11.03 -19.79
N GLU A 156 19.85 -10.59 -20.49
CA GLU A 156 20.80 -11.51 -21.10
C GLU A 156 21.60 -12.25 -20.00
N GLY A 157 21.21 -13.50 -19.73
CA GLY A 157 21.90 -14.42 -18.84
C GLY A 157 21.33 -14.58 -17.43
N TYR A 158 20.34 -13.78 -17.01
CA TYR A 158 19.70 -13.92 -15.70
C TYR A 158 18.35 -14.65 -15.78
N ASP A 159 18.29 -15.87 -15.24
CA ASP A 159 17.07 -16.65 -15.18
C ASP A 159 16.31 -16.36 -13.87
N SER A 160 15.38 -15.40 -13.91
CA SER A 160 14.59 -15.00 -12.76
C SER A 160 13.82 -16.16 -12.12
N ALA A 161 13.39 -17.15 -12.90
CA ALA A 161 12.69 -18.32 -12.37
C ALA A 161 13.66 -19.24 -11.62
N LYS A 162 14.88 -19.48 -12.12
CA LYS A 162 15.88 -20.25 -11.35
C LYS A 162 16.35 -19.55 -10.08
N HIS A 163 16.34 -18.22 -10.08
CA HIS A 163 16.77 -17.43 -8.92
C HIS A 163 15.62 -17.03 -7.98
N SER A 164 14.35 -17.34 -8.30
CA SER A 164 13.23 -17.00 -7.43
C SER A 164 13.34 -17.74 -6.10
N ALA A 165 13.33 -16.98 -5.02
CA ALA A 165 13.59 -17.52 -3.69
C ALA A 165 12.52 -17.17 -2.67
N PHE A 166 11.60 -16.26 -2.95
CA PHE A 166 10.62 -15.78 -1.97
C PHE A 166 9.23 -16.39 -2.21
N THR A 167 8.57 -16.86 -1.15
CA THR A 167 7.11 -17.05 -1.16
C THR A 167 6.39 -15.72 -1.05
N LEU A 168 5.06 -15.72 -1.27
CA LEU A 168 4.24 -14.53 -1.04
C LEU A 168 4.39 -14.00 0.39
N LYS A 169 4.28 -14.88 1.40
CA LYS A 169 4.41 -14.50 2.81
C LYS A 169 5.80 -13.94 3.15
N GLU A 170 6.87 -14.56 2.65
CA GLU A 170 8.24 -14.07 2.86
C GLU A 170 8.45 -12.70 2.20
N PHE A 171 7.89 -12.50 1.00
CA PHE A 171 7.95 -11.24 0.30
C PHE A 171 7.14 -10.14 1.02
N GLU A 172 5.95 -10.44 1.53
CA GLU A 172 5.15 -9.49 2.31
C GLU A 172 5.86 -9.05 3.60
N ARG A 173 6.51 -9.98 4.31
CA ARG A 173 7.37 -9.66 5.45
C ARG A 173 8.51 -8.73 5.04
N TRP A 174 9.22 -9.07 3.97
CA TRP A 174 10.31 -8.22 3.44
C TRP A 174 9.81 -6.81 3.07
N LEU A 175 8.68 -6.73 2.38
CA LEU A 175 8.07 -5.47 1.97
C LEU A 175 7.67 -4.63 3.20
N GLY A 176 7.09 -5.26 4.21
CA GLY A 176 6.78 -4.60 5.48
C GLY A 176 8.02 -4.02 6.14
N LEU A 177 9.11 -4.79 6.27
CA LEU A 177 10.38 -4.32 6.82
C LEU A 177 10.95 -3.13 6.01
N LEU A 178 10.92 -3.22 4.67
CA LEU A 178 11.31 -2.10 3.81
C LEU A 178 10.48 -0.84 4.11
N ILE A 179 9.17 -1.01 4.30
CA ILE A 179 8.26 0.10 4.60
C ILE A 179 8.58 0.70 5.97
N VAL A 180 8.49 -0.08 7.04
CA VAL A 180 8.46 0.45 8.42
C VAL A 180 9.84 0.71 9.02
N GLN A 181 10.86 -0.06 8.62
CA GLN A 181 12.21 0.14 9.15
C GLN A 181 13.02 1.12 8.29
N SER A 182 12.89 1.04 6.96
CA SER A 182 13.69 1.87 6.05
C SER A 182 12.94 3.11 5.54
N TYR A 183 11.84 2.93 4.82
CA TYR A 183 11.19 4.03 4.10
C TYR A 183 10.58 5.05 5.05
N HIS A 184 9.82 4.62 6.07
CA HIS A 184 9.18 5.52 7.04
C HIS A 184 10.19 6.33 7.88
N ASN A 185 11.43 5.85 8.01
CA ASN A 185 12.50 6.49 8.79
C ASN A 185 13.53 7.23 7.93
N SER A 186 13.39 7.20 6.60
CA SER A 186 14.30 7.90 5.69
C SER A 186 13.88 9.35 5.50
N PHE A 187 14.85 10.27 5.43
CA PHE A 187 14.55 11.69 5.23
C PHE A 187 14.02 11.97 3.83
N HIS A 188 12.87 12.66 3.73
CA HIS A 188 12.23 13.01 2.47
C HIS A 188 12.25 14.53 2.26
N THR A 189 13.00 15.00 1.27
CA THR A 189 13.13 16.43 0.94
C THR A 189 11.80 17.11 0.67
N GLY A 190 10.84 16.41 0.05
CA GLY A 190 9.51 16.95 -0.26
C GLY A 190 8.61 17.22 0.95
N ILE A 191 8.97 16.76 2.14
CA ILE A 191 8.30 17.06 3.42
C ILE A 191 9.27 17.60 4.48
N ASN A 192 10.56 17.75 4.13
CA ASN A 192 11.65 18.16 5.01
C ASN A 192 11.69 17.39 6.35
N ASN A 193 11.32 16.11 6.35
CA ASN A 193 11.27 15.26 7.53
C ASN A 193 11.28 13.77 7.12
N THR A 194 11.33 12.86 8.08
CA THR A 194 10.98 11.45 7.83
C THR A 194 9.45 11.29 7.78
N PRO A 195 8.91 10.32 7.02
CA PRO A 195 7.48 10.08 7.00
C PRO A 195 6.87 9.83 8.38
N LEU A 196 7.53 9.04 9.22
CA LEU A 196 7.05 8.73 10.56
C LEU A 196 6.95 9.97 11.42
N ALA A 197 8.03 10.75 11.51
CA ALA A 197 8.05 11.97 12.32
C ALA A 197 7.04 13.02 11.80
N ARG A 198 6.85 13.12 10.48
CA ARG A 198 5.85 14.01 9.90
C ARG A 198 4.42 13.57 10.24
N TYR A 199 4.16 12.26 10.21
CA TYR A 199 2.88 11.71 10.60
C TYR A 199 2.59 11.97 12.09
N GLU A 200 3.54 11.67 12.97
CA GLU A 200 3.42 11.92 14.41
C GLU A 200 3.20 13.39 14.74
N GLU A 201 3.94 14.30 14.11
CA GLU A 201 3.73 15.75 14.24
C GLU A 201 2.31 16.15 13.82
N GLY A 202 1.80 15.59 12.73
CA GLY A 202 0.44 15.86 12.27
C GLY A 202 -0.66 15.33 13.20
N ILE A 203 -0.42 14.19 13.85
CA ILE A 203 -1.36 13.57 14.80
C ILE A 203 -1.32 14.25 16.16
N LEU A 204 -0.12 14.40 16.75
CA LEU A 204 0.08 14.85 18.13
C LEU A 204 0.25 16.36 18.25
N GLY A 205 0.66 17.01 17.17
CA GLY A 205 1.06 18.41 17.13
C GLY A 205 2.58 18.56 17.30
N GLY A 206 3.10 19.66 16.76
CA GLY A 206 4.47 20.08 16.92
C GLY A 206 4.60 21.30 17.83
N LYS A 207 5.80 21.89 17.87
CA LYS A 207 6.07 23.11 18.65
C LYS A 207 5.16 24.28 18.25
N ASN A 208 4.79 24.36 16.96
CA ASN A 208 4.05 25.48 16.37
C ASN A 208 2.75 25.05 15.67
N SER A 209 2.32 23.79 15.85
CA SER A 209 1.18 23.21 15.12
C SER A 209 0.33 22.35 16.04
N LYS A 210 -0.99 22.50 15.95
CA LYS A 210 -1.94 21.66 16.69
C LYS A 210 -2.14 20.35 15.91
N GLY A 211 -2.01 19.22 16.58
CA GLY A 211 -2.30 17.91 15.99
C GLY A 211 -3.80 17.67 15.79
N VAL A 212 -4.14 16.78 14.87
CA VAL A 212 -5.55 16.39 14.63
C VAL A 212 -6.08 15.39 15.66
N GLY A 213 -5.21 14.83 16.51
CA GLY A 213 -5.54 13.80 17.47
C GLY A 213 -5.50 12.39 16.87
N LEU A 214 -5.43 11.39 17.74
CA LEU A 214 -5.44 9.98 17.32
C LEU A 214 -6.81 9.61 16.75
N PRO A 215 -6.88 9.01 15.55
CA PRO A 215 -8.13 8.51 15.01
C PRO A 215 -8.74 7.41 15.89
N ALA A 216 -10.07 7.31 15.91
CA ALA A 216 -10.75 6.22 16.58
C ALA A 216 -10.39 4.88 15.90
N ARG A 217 -10.15 3.84 16.72
CA ARG A 217 -9.93 2.47 16.22
C ARG A 217 -11.25 1.83 15.84
N VAL A 218 -11.26 1.11 14.71
CA VAL A 218 -12.40 0.27 14.31
C VAL A 218 -12.48 -0.92 15.25
N LYS A 219 -13.63 -1.14 15.88
CA LYS A 219 -13.84 -2.28 16.78
C LYS A 219 -14.22 -3.55 16.04
N ASP A 220 -15.11 -3.45 15.06
CA ASP A 220 -15.53 -4.58 14.24
C ASP A 220 -14.72 -4.65 12.95
N GLU A 221 -13.52 -5.18 13.12
CA GLU A 221 -12.56 -5.46 12.07
C GLU A 221 -13.07 -6.39 10.96
N LYS A 222 -13.93 -7.35 11.31
CA LYS A 222 -14.46 -8.33 10.38
C LYS A 222 -15.48 -7.69 9.45
N THR A 223 -16.43 -6.96 10.02
CA THR A 223 -17.45 -6.24 9.25
C THR A 223 -16.82 -5.20 8.33
N LEU A 224 -15.79 -4.48 8.78
CA LEU A 224 -15.06 -3.56 7.91
C LEU A 224 -14.50 -4.28 6.67
N ARG A 225 -13.78 -5.39 6.86
CA ARG A 225 -13.22 -6.16 5.74
C ARG A 225 -14.30 -6.66 4.80
N LEU A 226 -15.41 -7.18 5.34
CA LEU A 226 -16.53 -7.67 4.53
C LEU A 226 -17.16 -6.55 3.69
N ASN A 227 -17.32 -5.35 4.25
CA ASN A 227 -17.90 -4.22 3.52
C ASN A 227 -17.01 -3.76 2.36
N PHE A 228 -15.68 -3.93 2.46
CA PHE A 228 -14.74 -3.63 1.39
C PHE A 228 -14.50 -4.79 0.41
N LEU A 229 -15.08 -5.97 0.65
CA LEU A 229 -15.06 -7.07 -0.30
C LEU A 229 -16.25 -6.96 -1.26
N PRO A 230 -16.07 -7.23 -2.56
CA PRO A 230 -17.19 -7.28 -3.48
C PRO A 230 -18.12 -8.46 -3.11
N PHE A 231 -19.43 -8.19 -3.15
CA PHE A 231 -20.47 -9.21 -3.09
C PHE A 231 -21.37 -9.10 -4.33
N GLU A 232 -22.00 -10.21 -4.70
CA GLU A 232 -23.02 -10.22 -5.76
C GLU A 232 -24.39 -9.96 -5.13
N GLU A 233 -25.09 -8.93 -5.60
CA GLU A 233 -26.53 -8.80 -5.35
C GLU A 233 -27.24 -9.94 -6.10
N ARG A 234 -27.90 -10.83 -5.36
CA ARG A 234 -28.72 -11.93 -5.90
C ARG A 234 -30.19 -11.56 -5.91
#